data_AF-A0A7J9QWN9-F1
#
_entry.id   AF-A0A7J9QWN9-F1
#
_cell.length_a   1.000
_cell.length_b   1.000
_cell.length_c   1.000
_cell.angle_alpha   90.00
_cell.angle_beta   90.00
_cell.angle_gamma   90.00
#
_symmetry.space_group_name_H-M   'P 1'
#
loop_
_entity.id
_entity.type
_entity.pdbx_description
1 polymer ?
#
loop_
_entity_poly.entity_id
_entity_poly.type
_entity_poly.pdbx_seq_one_letter_code
_entity_poly.pdbx_strand_id
1 'polypeptide(L)' 'YIDFDTNQQFLEYQHGTTGIYLKDIKFPKDGNGPFKLVYSSSSLDIESGGPITAILVYEINDNFVPLN' A
#
# COMPACT_ATOMS: atom_id res chain seq x y z
N TYR A 1 0.81 -13.68 5.04
CA TYR A 1 1.44 -14.02 6.32
C TYR A 1 2.72 -14.79 6.05
N ILE A 2 3.78 -14.54 6.80
CA ILE A 2 5.08 -15.20 6.63
C ILE A 2 5.47 -15.92 7.92
N ASP A 3 6.01 -17.12 7.78
CA ASP A 3 6.81 -17.80 8.79
C ASP A 3 8.29 -17.47 8.50
N PHE A 4 8.97 -16.80 9.43
CA PHE A 4 10.37 -16.39 9.23
C PHE A 4 11.38 -17.52 9.45
N ASP A 5 11.01 -18.60 10.14
CA ASP A 5 11.88 -19.75 10.37
C ASP A 5 11.96 -20.62 9.11
N THR A 6 10.83 -20.79 8.42
CA THR A 6 10.72 -21.62 7.21
C THR A 6 10.70 -20.83 5.91
N ASN A 7 10.54 -19.50 5.99
CA ASN A 7 10.35 -18.57 4.88
C ASN A 7 9.11 -18.90 4.00
N GLN A 8 8.13 -19.61 4.56
CA GLN A 8 6.88 -19.95 3.88
C GLN A 8 5.87 -18.81 3.98
N GLN A 9 5.11 -18.59 2.89
CA GLN A 9 4.06 -17.58 2.82
C GLN A 9 2.67 -18.20 2.71
N PHE A 10 1.72 -17.60 3.41
CA PHE A 10 0.32 -18.02 3.48
C PHE A 10 -0.61 -16.84 3.17
N LEU A 11 -1.68 -17.11 2.43
CA LEU A 11 -2.72 -16.11 2.15
C LEU A 11 -3.58 -15.82 3.39
N GLU A 12 -3.84 -16.85 4.20
CA GLU A 12 -4.61 -16.75 5.44
C GLU A 12 -3.69 -16.85 6.67
N TYR A 13 -4.17 -16.36 7.81
CA TYR A 13 -3.44 -16.44 9.06
C TYR A 13 -3.21 -17.90 9.47
N GLN A 14 -1.96 -18.22 9.80
CA GLN A 14 -1.56 -19.48 10.44
C GLN A 14 -0.92 -19.15 11.80
N HIS A 15 -1.14 -20.00 12.80
CA HIS A 15 -0.54 -19.78 14.12
C HIS A 15 1.00 -19.73 14.01
N GLY A 16 1.62 -18.70 14.59
CA GLY A 16 3.08 -18.48 14.52
C GLY A 16 3.54 -17.64 13.33
N THR A 17 2.63 -17.25 12.43
CA THR A 17 2.98 -16.39 11.28
C THR A 17 2.77 -14.91 11.57
N THR A 18 3.57 -14.07 10.92
CA THR A 18 3.46 -12.61 10.98
C THR A 18 2.74 -12.07 9.76
N GLY A 19 1.81 -11.13 9.95
CA GLY A 19 1.18 -10.40 8.85
C GLY A 19 2.20 -9.53 8.13
N ILE A 20 2.30 -9.69 6.82
CA ILE A 20 3.07 -8.80 5.94
C ILE A 20 2.09 -7.96 5.14
N TYR A 21 2.27 -6.65 5.17
CA TYR A 21 1.43 -5.70 4.46
C TYR A 21 2.23 -5.14 3.29
N LEU A 22 1.74 -5.37 2.08
CA LEU A 22 2.30 -4.74 0.89
C LEU A 22 1.51 -3.45 0.61
N LYS A 23 2.24 -2.35 0.41
CA LYS A 23 1.64 -1.11 -0.09
C LYS A 23 1.39 -1.27 -1.58
N ASP A 24 0.14 -1.47 -1.95
CA ASP A 24 -0.31 -1.44 -3.34
C ASP A 24 -1.17 -0.19 -3.59
N ILE A 25 -0.52 0.91 -3.94
CA ILE A 25 -1.17 2.21 -4.16
C ILE A 25 -1.63 2.29 -5.61
N LYS A 26 -2.95 2.22 -5.85
CA LYS A 26 -3.55 2.21 -7.20
C LYS A 26 -3.25 3.45 -8.06
N PHE A 27 -3.04 4.62 -7.44
CA PHE A 27 -2.72 5.87 -8.11
C PHE A 27 -1.44 6.48 -7.54
N PRO A 28 -0.26 5.93 -7.87
CA PRO A 28 0.99 6.39 -7.30
C PRO A 28 1.32 7.81 -7.75
N LYS A 29 2.23 8.48 -7.02
CA LYS A 29 2.71 9.83 -7.33
C LYS A 29 3.19 9.96 -8.79
N ASP A 30 3.91 8.95 -9.26
CA ASP A 30 4.52 8.93 -10.60
C ASP A 30 3.61 8.23 -11.63
N GLY A 31 2.32 8.05 -11.30
CA GLY A 31 1.34 7.43 -12.19
C GLY A 31 0.80 8.38 -13.26
N ASN A 32 0.43 7.82 -14.41
CA ASN A 32 -0.22 8.54 -15.52
C ASN A 32 -1.75 8.39 -15.52
N GLY A 33 -2.34 7.95 -14.41
CA GLY A 33 -3.77 7.72 -14.27
C GLY A 33 -4.59 9.01 -14.09
N PRO A 34 -5.89 8.88 -13.82
CA PRO A 34 -6.80 10.02 -13.58
C PRO A 34 -6.49 10.79 -12.30
N PHE A 35 -5.75 10.18 -11.36
CA PHE A 35 -5.36 10.77 -10.10
C PHE A 35 -3.86 10.59 -9.87
N LYS A 36 -3.25 11.54 -9.15
CA LYS A 36 -1.87 11.43 -8.66
C LYS A 36 -1.83 11.60 -7.16
N LEU A 37 -1.10 10.72 -6.48
CA LEU A 37 -0.88 10.85 -5.04
C LEU A 37 0.08 12.02 -4.77
N VAL A 38 -0.40 13.03 -4.06
CA VAL A 38 0.41 14.22 -3.69
C VAL A 38 0.81 14.22 -2.22
N TYR A 39 0.10 13.47 -1.38
CA TYR A 39 0.44 13.31 0.02
C TYR A 39 0.00 11.94 0.56
N SER A 40 0.87 11.33 1.34
CA SER A 40 0.58 10.15 2.17
C SER A 40 1.04 10.40 3.60
N SER A 41 0.25 9.93 4.57
CA SER A 41 0.63 10.00 5.97
C SER A 41 1.87 9.15 6.24
N SER A 42 2.82 9.69 7.02
CA SER A 42 4.04 8.97 7.43
C SER A 42 3.75 7.72 8.26
N SER A 43 2.56 7.61 8.86
CA SER A 43 2.07 6.42 9.55
C SER A 43 2.01 5.17 8.65
N LEU A 44 1.93 5.35 7.32
CA LEU A 44 2.02 4.25 6.37
C LEU A 44 3.45 3.70 6.28
N ASP A 45 4.47 4.48 6.62
CA ASP A 45 5.89 4.13 6.52
C ASP A 45 6.46 3.52 7.79
N ILE A 46 5.60 3.23 8.77
CA ILE A 46 6.03 2.61 10.03
C ILE A 46 6.31 1.11 9.79
N GLU A 47 7.56 0.71 9.99
CA GLU A 47 7.99 -0.70 9.92
C GLU A 47 7.71 -1.46 11.22
N SER A 48 7.63 -0.75 12.35
CA SER A 48 7.22 -1.32 13.63
C SER A 48 5.70 -1.51 13.65
N GLY A 49 5.22 -2.75 13.80
CA GLY A 49 3.79 -3.02 13.87
C GLY A 49 3.04 -2.11 14.86
N GLY A 50 1.80 -1.75 14.53
CA GLY A 50 0.99 -0.82 15.32
C GLY A 50 -0.24 -0.34 14.55
N PRO A 51 -1.13 0.43 15.19
CA PRO A 51 -2.29 1.01 14.52
C PRO A 51 -1.85 2.01 13.45
N ILE A 52 -2.28 1.78 12.20
CA ILE A 52 -1.98 2.63 11.06
C ILE A 52 -3.21 3.53 10.81
N THR A 53 -3.01 4.85 10.84
CA THR A 53 -4.01 5.82 10.36
C THR A 53 -3.58 6.34 9.00
N ALA A 54 -4.26 5.96 7.93
CA ALA A 54 -3.86 6.30 6.56
C ALA A 54 -4.68 7.47 6.01
N ILE A 55 -4.08 8.67 5.91
CA ILE A 55 -4.61 9.75 5.07
C ILE A 55 -3.82 9.77 3.76
N LEU A 56 -4.56 9.74 2.65
CA LEU A 56 -4.06 9.85 1.29
C LEU A 56 -4.77 11.03 0.62
N VAL A 57 -4.00 11.94 0.03
CA VAL A 57 -4.56 13.07 -0.74
C VAL A 57 -4.13 12.92 -2.20
N TYR A 58 -5.12 13.02 -3.07
CA TYR A 58 -4.95 12.90 -4.52
C TYR A 58 -5.28 14.23 -5.19
N GLU A 59 -4.51 14.57 -6.22
CA GLU A 59 -4.89 15.59 -7.19
C GLU A 59 -5.52 14.94 -8.42
N ILE A 60 -6.40 15.68 -9.10
CA ILE A 60 -6.98 15.28 -10.38
C ILE A 60 -5.93 15.54 -11.47
N ASN A 61 -5.72 14.55 -12.34
CA ASN A 61 -4.90 14.73 -13.53
C ASN A 61 -5.79 15.18 -14.70
N ASP A 62 -5.88 16.50 -14.90
CA ASP A 62 -6.72 17.10 -15.97
C ASP A 62 -6.29 16.69 -17.38
N ASN A 63 -5.06 16.20 -17.55
CA ASN A 63 -4.53 15.74 -18.84
C ASN A 63 -4.81 14.25 -19.10
N PHE A 64 -5.49 13.56 -18.18
CA PHE A 64 -5.77 12.13 -18.35
C PHE A 64 -6.79 11.88 -19.46
N VAL A 65 -6.42 11.02 -20.41
CA VAL A 65 -7.29 10.53 -21.48
C VAL A 65 -7.48 9.02 -21.29
N PRO A 66 -8.71 8.53 -21.02
CA PRO A 66 -8.98 7.10 -20.93
C PRO A 66 -8.65 6.40 -22.25
N LEU A 67 -7.98 5.25 -22.17
CA LEU A 67 -7.86 4.35 -23.32
C LEU A 67 -9.17 3.56 -23.45
N ASN A 68 -9.77 3.59 -24.64
CA ASN A 68 -10.98 2.84 -24.98
C ASN A 68 -10.70 1.35 -25.21
#